data_AF-A0A5D0UVF4-F1
#
_entry.id   AF-A0A5D0UVF4-F1
#
_cell.length_a   1.000
_cell.length_b   1.000
_cell.length_c   1.000
_cell.angle_alpha   90.00
_cell.angle_beta   90.00
_cell.angle_gamma   90.00
#
_symmetry.space_group_name_H-M   'P 1'
#
loop_
_entity.id
_entity.type
_entity.pdbx_description
1 polymer ?
#
loop_
_entity_poly.entity_id
_entity_poly.type
_entity_poly.pdbx_seq_one_letter_code
_entity_poly.pdbx_strand_id
1 'polypeptide(L)'
;MREDRLRSVMRWGFLLLLAASASRYVAYHGGGAATVGVLALAGVLLTAYAVNELGRFAPGVRFAAVIIAFLALVLVAPSFAWCAIPLFFLGLRQLPQRAVWPLVGLLTAAVVLAQIRLADRFDPSLLLGPVGIAAITTTVFLELDRQNRARQRALDDLLATRDELNRSQHEAGALAERARLSREIHDTLAQGLSSMNLLLQAADQEWDSTPTQARGHVRQAAATARENLAEARRFVRGLASPALDNASLTDALRRLCAAAERDTGLPVRFTVAGRVVPLGVDNEIALLRVAQGALANVRRHARAHRSAVTLTYGDEEVMLDVYDDGTGFDPAVASGFGLTGIRERIAHLGGTVTIESAPGEGTALAVSLPLREAR
;
A
#
# COMPACT_ATOMS: atom_id res chain seq x y z
N MET A 1 -8.03 -13.33 -14.28
CA MET A 1 -9.44 -13.78 -14.16
C MET A 1 -10.30 -13.50 -15.41
N ARG A 2 -10.48 -12.24 -15.87
CA ARG A 2 -11.26 -11.98 -17.10
C ARG A 2 -10.60 -12.52 -18.38
N GLU A 3 -9.29 -12.36 -18.53
CA GLU A 3 -8.56 -12.85 -19.71
C GLU A 3 -8.49 -14.38 -19.78
N ASP A 4 -8.42 -15.06 -18.64
CA ASP A 4 -8.37 -16.53 -18.57
C ASP A 4 -9.72 -17.15 -18.89
N ARG A 5 -10.82 -16.51 -18.45
CA ARG A 5 -12.18 -16.90 -18.83
C ARG A 5 -12.39 -16.74 -20.34
N LEU A 6 -11.93 -15.62 -20.91
CA LEU A 6 -12.04 -15.39 -22.35
C LEU A 6 -11.21 -16.40 -23.15
N ARG A 7 -9.95 -16.67 -22.78
CA ARG A 7 -9.13 -17.72 -23.42
C ARG A 7 -9.79 -19.09 -23.35
N SER A 8 -10.34 -19.45 -22.19
CA SER A 8 -11.06 -20.71 -22.02
C SER A 8 -12.27 -20.81 -22.95
N VAL A 9 -13.11 -19.77 -23.00
CA VAL A 9 -14.28 -19.72 -23.90
C VAL A 9 -13.86 -19.86 -25.37
N MET A 10 -12.81 -19.15 -25.79
CA MET A 10 -12.31 -19.23 -27.17
C MET A 10 -11.78 -20.63 -27.51
N ARG A 11 -11.05 -21.26 -26.58
CA ARG A 11 -10.51 -22.62 -26.76
C ARG A 11 -11.62 -23.66 -26.88
N TRP A 12 -12.59 -23.63 -25.97
CA TRP A 12 -13.72 -24.55 -26.02
C TRP A 12 -14.61 -24.32 -27.24
N GLY A 13 -14.85 -23.06 -27.61
CA GLY A 13 -15.57 -22.71 -28.83
C GLY A 13 -14.88 -23.25 -30.10
N PHE A 14 -13.55 -23.12 -30.18
CA PHE A 14 -12.78 -23.70 -31.28
C PHE A 14 -12.89 -25.22 -31.35
N LEU A 15 -12.68 -25.91 -30.22
CA LEU A 15 -12.77 -27.38 -30.17
C LEU A 15 -14.18 -27.88 -30.55
N LEU A 16 -15.22 -27.21 -30.07
CA LEU A 16 -16.61 -27.54 -30.38
C LEU A 16 -16.88 -27.41 -31.89
N LEU A 17 -16.49 -26.28 -32.50
CA LEU A 17 -16.72 -26.03 -33.92
C LEU A 17 -15.89 -26.97 -34.81
N LEU A 18 -14.66 -27.30 -34.40
CA LEU A 18 -13.82 -28.27 -35.10
C LEU A 18 -14.43 -29.67 -35.05
N ALA A 19 -14.88 -30.12 -33.88
CA ALA A 19 -15.52 -31.42 -33.69
C ALA A 19 -16.86 -31.51 -34.45
N ALA A 20 -17.69 -30.47 -34.40
CA ALA A 20 -18.95 -30.42 -35.14
C ALA A 20 -18.72 -30.47 -36.66
N SER A 21 -17.72 -29.74 -37.17
CA SER A 21 -17.36 -29.73 -38.59
C SER A 21 -16.83 -31.08 -39.05
N ALA A 22 -16.00 -31.74 -38.24
CA ALA A 22 -15.49 -33.08 -38.50
C ALA A 22 -16.61 -34.13 -38.49
N SER A 23 -17.49 -34.09 -37.48
CA SER A 23 -18.65 -34.98 -37.38
C SER A 23 -19.56 -34.85 -38.60
N ARG A 24 -19.86 -33.62 -39.04
CA ARG A 24 -20.66 -33.37 -40.24
C ARG A 24 -20.00 -33.93 -41.49
N TYR A 25 -18.69 -33.75 -41.64
CA TYR A 25 -17.95 -34.23 -42.81
C TYR A 25 -18.00 -35.76 -42.91
N VAL A 26 -17.75 -36.46 -41.80
CA VAL A 26 -17.81 -37.93 -41.71
C VAL A 26 -19.22 -38.44 -41.99
N ALA A 27 -20.25 -37.79 -41.45
CA ALA A 27 -21.65 -38.19 -41.68
C ALA A 27 -22.06 -38.11 -43.16
N TYR A 28 -21.51 -37.16 -43.92
CA TYR A 28 -21.85 -36.96 -45.33
C TYR A 28 -21.02 -37.81 -46.30
N HIS A 29 -19.74 -38.07 -45.99
CA HIS A 29 -18.79 -38.74 -46.91
C HIS A 29 -18.40 -40.17 -46.49
N GLY A 30 -18.83 -40.62 -45.31
CA GLY A 30 -18.48 -41.95 -44.77
C GLY A 30 -16.99 -42.11 -44.43
N GLY A 31 -16.53 -43.36 -44.31
CA GLY A 31 -15.17 -43.73 -43.88
C GLY A 31 -14.12 -43.88 -44.98
N GLY A 32 -14.26 -43.20 -46.12
CA GLY A 32 -13.33 -43.34 -47.24
C GLY A 32 -11.93 -42.75 -46.98
N ALA A 33 -10.97 -43.05 -47.86
CA ALA A 33 -9.59 -42.53 -47.78
C ALA A 33 -9.52 -40.98 -47.78
N ALA A 34 -10.45 -40.31 -48.48
CA ALA A 34 -10.58 -38.86 -48.46
C ALA A 34 -10.95 -38.31 -47.06
N THR A 35 -11.80 -39.02 -46.33
CA THR A 35 -12.18 -38.68 -44.94
C THR A 35 -10.98 -38.76 -44.01
N VAL A 36 -10.14 -39.77 -44.15
CA VAL A 36 -8.90 -39.90 -43.37
C VAL A 36 -7.96 -38.72 -43.61
N GLY A 37 -7.80 -38.30 -44.88
CA GLY A 37 -6.99 -37.13 -45.24
C GLY A 37 -7.52 -35.82 -44.63
N VAL A 38 -8.83 -35.58 -44.65
CA VAL A 38 -9.45 -34.39 -44.06
C VAL A 38 -9.33 -34.38 -42.53
N LEU A 39 -9.51 -35.53 -41.88
CA LEU A 39 -9.32 -35.65 -40.42
C LEU A 39 -7.86 -35.43 -40.02
N ALA A 40 -6.90 -35.91 -40.81
CA ALA A 40 -5.49 -35.63 -40.57
C ALA A 40 -5.20 -34.12 -40.64
N LEU A 41 -5.76 -33.42 -41.63
CA LEU A 41 -5.60 -31.98 -41.79
C LEU A 41 -6.31 -31.18 -40.67
N ALA A 42 -7.45 -31.65 -40.18
CA ALA A 42 -8.09 -31.12 -38.97
C ALA A 42 -7.20 -31.31 -37.72
N GLY A 43 -6.50 -32.44 -37.62
CA GLY A 43 -5.49 -32.69 -36.58
C GLY A 43 -4.29 -31.75 -36.68
N VAL A 44 -3.83 -31.42 -37.89
CA VAL A 44 -2.79 -30.40 -38.12
C VAL A 44 -3.25 -29.03 -37.62
N LEU A 45 -4.48 -28.62 -37.96
CA LEU A 45 -5.05 -27.35 -37.49
C LEU A 45 -5.17 -27.31 -35.95
N LEU A 46 -5.64 -28.39 -35.33
CA LEU A 46 -5.71 -28.51 -33.87
C LEU A 46 -4.33 -28.39 -33.22
N THR A 47 -3.33 -29.06 -33.80
CA THR A 47 -1.94 -29.02 -33.31
C THR A 47 -1.36 -27.61 -33.44
N ALA A 48 -1.57 -26.96 -34.58
CA ALA A 48 -1.14 -25.56 -34.79
C ALA A 48 -1.80 -24.62 -33.77
N TYR A 49 -3.09 -24.78 -33.50
CA TYR A 49 -3.82 -24.00 -32.50
C TYR A 49 -3.27 -24.23 -31.08
N ALA A 50 -3.01 -25.47 -30.70
CA ALA A 50 -2.42 -25.81 -29.40
C ALA A 50 -1.00 -25.25 -29.24
N VAL A 51 -0.16 -25.33 -30.28
CA VAL A 51 1.18 -24.74 -30.30
C VAL A 51 1.14 -23.22 -30.19
N ASN A 52 0.13 -22.58 -30.80
CA ASN A 52 -0.08 -21.14 -30.67
C ASN A 52 -0.30 -20.72 -29.21
N GLU A 53 -1.18 -21.43 -28.49
CA GLU A 53 -1.47 -21.19 -27.07
C GLU A 53 -0.25 -21.46 -26.16
N LEU A 54 0.59 -22.43 -26.50
CA LEU A 54 1.72 -22.88 -25.67
C LEU A 54 2.91 -21.92 -25.58
N GLY A 55 2.92 -20.79 -26.30
CA GLY A 55 3.96 -19.78 -26.01
C GLY A 55 5.34 -20.01 -26.64
N ARG A 56 5.57 -21.02 -27.49
CA ARG A 56 6.95 -21.47 -27.84
C ARG A 56 7.71 -20.71 -28.95
N PHE A 57 7.06 -20.04 -29.91
CA PHE A 57 7.69 -19.37 -31.10
C PHE A 57 7.38 -17.86 -31.23
N ALA A 58 7.72 -17.13 -32.30
CA ALA A 58 7.22 -15.75 -32.45
C ALA A 58 5.68 -15.72 -32.66
N PRO A 59 4.91 -14.76 -32.09
CA PRO A 59 3.44 -14.72 -32.20
C PRO A 59 2.93 -14.73 -33.65
N GLY A 60 3.58 -13.95 -34.53
CA GLY A 60 3.21 -13.89 -35.94
C GLY A 60 3.40 -15.22 -36.69
N VAL A 61 4.48 -15.97 -36.37
CA VAL A 61 4.78 -17.26 -37.02
C VAL A 61 3.77 -18.32 -36.61
N ARG A 62 3.43 -18.40 -35.31
CA ARG A 62 2.44 -19.35 -34.81
C ARG A 62 1.06 -19.06 -35.38
N PHE A 63 0.66 -17.80 -35.40
CA PHE A 63 -0.61 -17.39 -35.96
C PHE A 63 -0.69 -17.68 -37.46
N ALA A 64 0.38 -17.41 -38.23
CA ALA A 64 0.46 -17.75 -39.64
C ALA A 64 0.31 -19.26 -39.88
N ALA A 65 0.94 -20.11 -39.07
CA ALA A 65 0.79 -21.57 -39.18
C ALA A 65 -0.67 -22.03 -38.98
N VAL A 66 -1.38 -21.42 -38.02
CA VAL A 66 -2.81 -21.69 -37.79
C VAL A 66 -3.65 -21.27 -39.00
N ILE A 67 -3.42 -20.07 -39.55
CA ILE A 67 -4.17 -19.59 -40.71
C ILE A 67 -3.88 -20.43 -41.97
N ILE A 68 -2.62 -20.82 -42.20
CA ILE A 68 -2.25 -21.69 -43.33
C ILE A 68 -2.93 -23.06 -43.21
N ALA A 69 -2.87 -23.69 -42.03
CA ALA A 69 -3.53 -24.96 -41.79
C ALA A 69 -5.06 -24.86 -41.97
N PHE A 70 -5.67 -23.75 -41.52
CA PHE A 70 -7.09 -23.49 -41.68
C PHE A 70 -7.48 -23.33 -43.15
N LEU A 71 -6.75 -22.51 -43.92
CA LEU A 71 -7.04 -22.29 -45.34
C LEU A 71 -6.90 -23.57 -46.15
N ALA A 72 -5.86 -24.37 -45.89
CA ALA A 72 -5.69 -25.68 -46.50
C ALA A 72 -6.88 -26.60 -46.20
N LEU A 73 -7.34 -26.64 -44.95
CA LEU A 73 -8.48 -27.44 -44.52
C LEU A 73 -9.78 -27.03 -45.18
N VAL A 74 -10.08 -25.72 -45.20
CA VAL A 74 -11.33 -25.19 -45.78
C VAL A 74 -11.39 -25.38 -47.29
N LEU A 75 -10.24 -25.33 -47.98
CA LEU A 75 -10.18 -25.53 -49.43
C LEU A 75 -10.59 -26.95 -49.84
N VAL A 76 -10.22 -27.95 -49.03
CA VAL A 76 -10.54 -29.37 -49.25
C VAL A 76 -11.90 -29.73 -48.66
N ALA A 77 -12.24 -29.18 -47.49
CA ALA A 77 -13.46 -29.46 -46.76
C ALA A 77 -14.16 -28.16 -46.32
N PRO A 78 -15.04 -27.60 -47.17
CA PRO A 78 -15.73 -26.34 -46.91
C PRO A 78 -16.53 -26.30 -45.59
N SER A 79 -16.95 -27.44 -45.04
CA SER A 79 -17.70 -27.53 -43.78
C SER A 79 -16.94 -26.96 -42.57
N PHE A 80 -15.61 -26.86 -42.65
CA PHE A 80 -14.75 -26.33 -41.58
C PHE A 80 -14.69 -24.80 -41.53
N ALA A 81 -15.37 -24.09 -42.44
CA ALA A 81 -15.39 -22.62 -42.47
C ALA A 81 -15.87 -21.99 -41.15
N TRP A 82 -16.71 -22.68 -40.37
CA TRP A 82 -17.14 -22.23 -39.03
C TRP A 82 -15.99 -22.03 -38.05
N CYS A 83 -14.86 -22.73 -38.23
CA CYS A 83 -13.65 -22.51 -37.43
C CYS A 83 -13.03 -21.11 -37.65
N ALA A 84 -13.45 -20.35 -38.67
CA ALA A 84 -13.00 -18.98 -38.88
C ALA A 84 -13.33 -18.05 -37.72
N ILE A 85 -14.46 -18.26 -37.02
CA ILE A 85 -14.93 -17.37 -35.94
C ILE A 85 -13.88 -17.29 -34.81
N PRO A 86 -13.48 -18.40 -34.16
CA PRO A 86 -12.48 -18.32 -33.11
C PRO A 86 -11.10 -17.85 -33.60
N LEU A 87 -10.74 -18.15 -34.86
CA LEU A 87 -9.49 -17.70 -35.47
C LEU A 87 -9.48 -16.20 -35.77
N PHE A 88 -10.63 -15.64 -36.12
CA PHE A 88 -10.82 -14.20 -36.32
C PHE A 88 -10.55 -13.44 -35.02
N PHE A 89 -11.17 -13.84 -33.91
CA PHE A 89 -10.92 -13.23 -32.60
C PHE A 89 -9.49 -13.47 -32.10
N LEU A 90 -8.89 -14.62 -32.42
CA LEU A 90 -7.48 -14.90 -32.12
C LEU A 90 -6.55 -13.90 -32.83
N GLY A 91 -6.83 -13.60 -34.10
CA GLY A 91 -6.08 -12.63 -34.89
C GLY A 91 -6.24 -11.20 -34.41
N LEU A 92 -7.47 -10.80 -34.06
CA LEU A 92 -7.76 -9.47 -33.49
C LEU A 92 -6.97 -9.19 -32.20
N ARG A 93 -6.62 -10.22 -31.43
CA ARG A 93 -5.87 -10.09 -30.18
C ARG A 93 -4.35 -10.11 -30.37
N GLN A 94 -3.85 -10.85 -31.35
CA GLN A 94 -2.41 -11.09 -31.51
C GLN A 94 -1.73 -10.17 -32.53
N LEU A 95 -2.49 -9.58 -33.47
CA LEU A 95 -1.94 -8.80 -34.56
C LEU A 95 -2.01 -7.28 -34.30
N PRO A 96 -1.07 -6.50 -34.85
CA PRO A 96 -1.17 -5.05 -34.87
C PRO A 96 -2.36 -4.59 -35.71
N GLN A 97 -2.92 -3.41 -35.41
CA GLN A 97 -4.11 -2.87 -36.10
C GLN A 97 -3.98 -2.82 -37.63
N ARG A 98 -2.77 -2.65 -38.17
CA ARG A 98 -2.51 -2.65 -39.62
C ARG A 98 -2.76 -4.01 -40.29
N ALA A 99 -2.52 -5.10 -39.57
CA ALA A 99 -2.65 -6.47 -40.09
C ALA A 99 -4.06 -7.07 -39.85
N VAL A 100 -4.92 -6.37 -39.10
CA VAL A 100 -6.29 -6.81 -38.84
C VAL A 100 -7.14 -6.83 -40.11
N TRP A 101 -7.25 -5.71 -40.82
CA TRP A 101 -8.07 -5.63 -42.03
C TRP A 101 -7.74 -6.66 -43.12
N PRO A 102 -6.46 -6.91 -43.50
CA PRO A 102 -6.15 -7.94 -44.49
C PRO A 102 -6.48 -9.35 -43.98
N LEU A 103 -6.29 -9.64 -42.69
CA LEU A 103 -6.70 -10.91 -42.10
C LEU A 103 -8.22 -11.10 -42.17
N VAL A 104 -8.97 -10.07 -41.78
CA VAL A 104 -10.44 -10.10 -41.80
C VAL A 104 -10.94 -10.34 -43.22
N GLY A 105 -10.38 -9.65 -44.21
CA GLY A 105 -10.68 -9.87 -45.62
C GLY A 105 -10.40 -11.32 -46.05
N LEU A 106 -9.22 -11.86 -45.70
CA LEU A 106 -8.81 -13.23 -46.02
C LEU A 106 -9.74 -14.29 -45.41
N LEU A 107 -10.04 -14.18 -44.12
CA LEU A 107 -10.95 -15.12 -43.44
C LEU A 107 -12.38 -15.02 -43.97
N THR A 108 -12.86 -13.81 -44.22
CA THR A 108 -14.20 -13.59 -44.78
C THR A 108 -14.32 -14.17 -46.19
N ALA A 109 -13.32 -13.95 -47.05
CA ALA A 109 -13.27 -14.52 -48.38
C ALA A 109 -13.25 -16.06 -48.36
N ALA A 110 -12.48 -16.66 -47.45
CA ALA A 110 -12.46 -18.11 -47.27
C ALA A 110 -13.82 -18.67 -46.83
N VAL A 111 -14.52 -17.98 -45.90
CA VAL A 111 -15.86 -18.35 -45.45
C VAL A 111 -16.89 -18.24 -46.57
N VAL A 112 -16.88 -17.12 -47.30
CA VAL A 112 -17.78 -16.89 -48.45
C VAL A 112 -17.58 -17.94 -49.53
N LEU A 113 -16.32 -18.21 -49.92
CA LEU A 113 -16.01 -19.23 -50.92
C LEU A 113 -16.48 -20.63 -50.48
N ALA A 114 -16.28 -20.97 -49.21
CA ALA A 114 -16.74 -22.24 -48.66
C ALA A 114 -18.26 -22.36 -48.66
N GLN A 115 -18.98 -21.29 -48.30
CA GLN A 115 -20.44 -21.26 -48.32
C GLN A 115 -21.00 -21.39 -49.73
N ILE A 116 -20.43 -20.68 -50.70
CA ILE A 116 -20.84 -20.79 -52.12
C ILE A 116 -20.63 -22.21 -52.65
N ARG A 117 -19.54 -22.89 -52.26
CA ARG A 117 -19.29 -24.28 -52.66
C ARG A 117 -20.25 -25.30 -52.04
N LEU A 118 -20.86 -24.98 -50.90
CA LEU A 118 -21.82 -25.85 -50.21
C LEU A 118 -23.27 -25.56 -50.60
N ALA A 119 -23.54 -24.44 -51.25
CA ALA A 119 -24.89 -24.01 -51.59
C ALA A 119 -25.33 -24.57 -52.94
N ASP A 120 -26.53 -25.17 -52.98
CA ASP A 120 -27.14 -25.65 -54.23
C ASP A 120 -27.64 -24.51 -55.13
N ARG A 121 -27.86 -23.32 -54.55
CA ARG A 121 -28.32 -22.11 -55.24
C ARG A 121 -27.62 -20.88 -54.68
N PHE A 122 -27.40 -19.88 -55.54
CA PHE A 122 -26.81 -18.61 -55.13
C PHE A 122 -27.84 -17.74 -54.40
N ASP A 123 -27.57 -17.41 -53.14
CA ASP A 123 -28.29 -16.44 -52.34
C ASP A 123 -27.34 -15.28 -51.98
N PRO A 124 -27.67 -14.01 -52.30
CA PRO A 124 -26.88 -12.85 -51.91
C PRO A 124 -26.52 -12.79 -50.41
N SER A 125 -27.33 -13.40 -49.54
CA SER A 125 -27.09 -13.47 -48.09
C SER A 125 -25.77 -14.20 -47.74
N LEU A 126 -25.33 -15.15 -48.56
CA LEU A 126 -24.08 -15.92 -48.37
C LEU A 126 -22.83 -15.06 -48.52
N LEU A 127 -22.93 -13.94 -49.25
CA LEU A 127 -21.86 -12.95 -49.40
C LEU A 127 -22.01 -11.83 -48.36
N LEU A 128 -23.21 -11.24 -48.27
CA LEU A 128 -23.45 -10.05 -47.47
C LEU A 128 -23.38 -10.33 -45.96
N GLY A 129 -23.82 -11.51 -45.51
CA GLY A 129 -23.83 -11.89 -44.10
C GLY A 129 -22.42 -11.91 -43.47
N PRO A 130 -21.49 -12.75 -43.97
CA PRO A 130 -20.12 -12.81 -43.43
C PRO A 130 -19.40 -11.46 -43.49
N VAL A 131 -19.56 -10.70 -44.58
CA VAL A 131 -18.95 -9.37 -44.73
C VAL A 131 -19.51 -8.39 -43.70
N GLY A 132 -20.84 -8.34 -43.54
CA GLY A 132 -21.49 -7.46 -42.56
C GLY A 132 -21.09 -7.79 -41.13
N ILE A 133 -21.12 -9.07 -40.75
CA ILE A 133 -20.72 -9.53 -39.41
C ILE A 133 -19.24 -9.22 -39.15
N ALA A 134 -18.36 -9.51 -40.12
CA ALA A 134 -16.93 -9.25 -39.98
C ALA A 134 -16.65 -7.75 -39.83
N ALA A 135 -17.30 -6.90 -40.63
CA ALA A 135 -17.16 -5.45 -40.55
C ALA A 135 -17.63 -4.91 -39.19
N ILE A 136 -18.85 -5.25 -38.75
CA ILE A 136 -19.42 -4.79 -37.47
C ILE A 136 -18.59 -5.29 -36.29
N THR A 137 -18.24 -6.58 -36.27
CA THR A 137 -17.48 -7.16 -35.15
C THR A 137 -16.09 -6.55 -35.07
N THR A 138 -15.42 -6.31 -36.20
CA THR A 138 -14.09 -5.69 -36.24
C THR A 138 -14.15 -4.25 -35.74
N THR A 139 -15.10 -3.44 -36.22
CA THR A 139 -15.21 -2.03 -35.81
C THR A 139 -15.53 -1.90 -34.33
N VAL A 140 -16.51 -2.66 -33.83
CA VAL A 140 -16.87 -2.67 -32.40
C VAL A 140 -15.69 -3.13 -31.54
N PHE A 141 -14.99 -4.20 -31.94
CA PHE A 141 -13.84 -4.69 -31.19
C PHE A 141 -12.71 -3.67 -31.12
N LEU A 142 -12.35 -3.06 -32.27
CA LEU A 142 -11.28 -2.06 -32.32
C LEU A 142 -11.63 -0.80 -31.52
N GLU A 143 -12.90 -0.38 -31.53
CA GLU A 143 -13.36 0.77 -30.76
C GLU A 143 -13.34 0.49 -29.25
N LEU A 144 -13.87 -0.66 -28.82
CA LEU A 144 -13.82 -1.09 -27.42
C LEU A 144 -12.39 -1.22 -26.91
N ASP A 145 -11.49 -1.75 -27.73
CA ASP A 145 -10.08 -1.88 -27.38
C ASP A 145 -9.41 -0.50 -27.21
N ARG A 146 -9.71 0.47 -28.09
CA ARG A 146 -9.24 1.86 -27.94
C ARG A 146 -9.77 2.51 -26.67
N GLN A 147 -11.06 2.38 -26.40
CA GLN A 147 -11.71 2.96 -25.22
C GLN A 147 -11.15 2.35 -23.92
N ASN A 148 -10.96 1.03 -23.89
CA ASN A 148 -10.37 0.35 -22.74
C ASN A 148 -8.93 0.83 -22.49
N ARG A 149 -8.11 0.98 -23.54
CA ARG A 149 -6.75 1.51 -23.40
C ARG A 149 -6.74 2.97 -22.93
N ALA A 150 -7.63 3.81 -23.46
CA ALA A 150 -7.74 5.20 -23.04
C ALA A 150 -8.17 5.31 -21.57
N ARG A 151 -9.15 4.50 -21.16
CA ARG A 151 -9.62 4.43 -19.77
C ARG A 151 -8.52 3.94 -18.82
N GLN A 152 -7.75 2.94 -19.23
CA GLN A 152 -6.63 2.42 -18.44
C GLN A 152 -5.58 3.52 -18.20
N ARG A 153 -5.16 4.23 -19.26
CA ARG A 153 -4.21 5.34 -19.15
C ARG A 153 -4.72 6.47 -18.25
N ALA A 154 -5.99 6.82 -18.37
CA ALA A 154 -6.59 7.85 -17.53
C ALA A 154 -6.62 7.43 -16.04
N LEU A 155 -6.86 6.15 -15.75
CA LEU A 155 -6.77 5.63 -14.37
C LEU A 155 -5.33 5.68 -13.85
N ASP A 156 -4.36 5.26 -14.65
CA ASP A 156 -2.95 5.28 -14.27
C ASP A 156 -2.47 6.72 -13.99
N ASP A 157 -2.88 7.68 -14.82
CA ASP A 157 -2.57 9.11 -14.67
C ASP A 157 -3.22 9.74 -13.42
N LEU A 158 -4.48 9.38 -13.14
CA LEU A 158 -5.17 9.79 -11.92
C LEU A 158 -4.51 9.25 -10.65
N LEU A 159 -4.06 7.99 -10.67
CA LEU A 159 -3.34 7.40 -9.54
C LEU A 159 -1.99 8.09 -9.32
N ALA A 160 -1.22 8.34 -10.39
CA ALA A 160 0.04 9.06 -10.30
C ALA A 160 -0.14 10.48 -9.73
N THR A 161 -1.14 11.22 -10.22
CA THR A 161 -1.45 12.57 -9.73
C THR A 161 -1.89 12.56 -8.27
N ARG A 162 -2.68 11.56 -7.86
CA ARG A 162 -3.12 11.41 -6.45
C ARG A 162 -1.94 11.15 -5.52
N ASP A 163 -0.98 10.33 -5.93
CA ASP A 163 0.21 10.04 -5.14
C ASP A 163 1.11 11.28 -5.01
N GLU A 164 1.26 12.06 -6.08
CA GLU A 164 1.99 13.33 -6.05
C GLU A 164 1.30 14.35 -5.13
N LEU A 165 -0.03 14.48 -5.21
CA LEU A 165 -0.79 15.37 -4.33
C LEU A 165 -0.68 14.95 -2.86
N ASN A 166 -0.76 13.65 -2.55
CA ASN A 166 -0.61 13.14 -1.19
C ASN A 166 0.78 13.47 -0.63
N ARG A 167 1.85 13.31 -1.42
CA ARG A 167 3.21 13.68 -1.01
C ARG A 167 3.33 15.18 -0.75
N SER A 168 2.84 16.00 -1.67
CA SER A 168 2.84 17.46 -1.53
C SER A 168 2.06 17.92 -0.29
N GLN A 169 0.89 17.34 -0.03
CA GLN A 169 0.11 17.63 1.18
C GLN A 169 0.84 17.20 2.46
N HIS A 170 1.53 16.06 2.44
CA HIS A 170 2.29 15.59 3.60
C HIS A 170 3.48 16.52 3.90
N GLU A 171 4.21 16.94 2.86
CA GLU A 171 5.30 17.92 2.98
C GLU A 171 4.82 19.29 3.45
N ALA A 172 3.72 19.79 2.87
CA ALA A 172 3.10 21.04 3.27
C ALA A 172 2.60 20.98 4.72
N GLY A 173 2.00 19.86 5.12
CA GLY A 173 1.58 19.60 6.50
C GLY A 173 2.75 19.59 7.48
N ALA A 174 3.86 18.92 7.14
CA ALA A 174 5.07 18.90 7.95
C ALA A 174 5.69 20.30 8.10
N LEU A 175 5.73 21.09 7.04
CA LEU A 175 6.21 22.48 7.06
C LEU A 175 5.32 23.38 7.90
N ALA A 176 3.99 23.27 7.75
CA ALA A 176 3.03 24.04 8.54
C ALA A 176 3.15 23.72 10.03
N GLU A 177 3.31 22.45 10.38
CA GLU A 177 3.50 22.01 11.76
C GLU A 177 4.83 22.52 12.33
N ARG A 178 5.92 22.45 11.55
CA ARG A 178 7.21 23.02 11.97
C ARG A 178 7.12 24.53 12.22
N ALA A 179 6.38 25.26 11.38
CA ALA A 179 6.17 26.70 11.55
C ALA A 179 5.27 27.04 12.76
N ARG A 180 4.28 26.20 13.05
CA ARG A 180 3.45 26.30 14.27
C ARG A 180 4.30 26.08 15.52
N LEU A 181 5.05 24.98 15.57
CA LEU A 181 5.95 24.64 16.67
C LEU A 181 7.00 25.74 16.87
N SER A 182 7.60 26.28 15.80
CA SER A 182 8.58 27.37 15.94
C SER A 182 8.00 28.62 16.60
N ARG A 183 6.74 28.97 16.33
CA ARG A 183 6.07 30.10 16.97
C ARG A 183 5.79 29.82 18.45
N GLU A 184 5.24 28.65 18.75
CA GLU A 184 4.98 28.21 20.13
C GLU A 184 6.26 28.19 20.97
N ILE A 185 7.36 27.66 20.42
CA ILE A 185 8.69 27.69 21.07
C ILE A 185 9.14 29.12 21.33
N HIS A 186 9.03 30.00 20.33
CA HIS A 186 9.45 31.38 20.45
C HIS A 186 8.66 32.11 21.55
N ASP A 187 7.34 31.92 21.59
CA ASP A 187 6.46 32.55 22.56
C ASP A 187 6.79 32.10 24.00
N THR A 188 6.97 30.79 24.23
CA THR A 188 7.35 30.26 25.54
C THR A 188 8.72 30.77 26.00
N LEU A 189 9.72 30.75 25.12
CA LEU A 189 11.07 31.21 25.45
C LEU A 189 11.11 32.73 25.69
N ALA A 190 10.41 33.52 24.86
CA ALA A 190 10.33 34.97 25.01
C ALA A 190 9.66 35.37 26.34
N GLN A 191 8.57 34.68 26.71
CA GLN A 191 7.89 34.91 27.99
C GLN A 191 8.78 34.56 29.18
N GLY A 192 9.47 33.42 29.12
CA GLY A 192 10.39 32.99 30.16
C GLY A 192 11.60 33.94 30.32
N LEU A 193 12.16 34.43 29.21
CA LEU A 193 13.23 35.44 29.23
C LEU A 193 12.77 36.77 29.82
N SER A 194 11.56 37.21 29.48
CA SER A 194 10.96 38.44 30.03
C SER A 194 10.75 38.34 31.54
N SER A 195 10.24 37.21 32.02
CA SER A 195 10.07 36.94 33.46
C SER A 195 11.41 36.97 34.21
N MET A 196 12.46 36.36 33.66
CA MET A 196 13.81 36.41 34.26
C MET A 196 14.34 37.84 34.33
N ASN A 197 14.15 38.64 33.28
CA ASN A 197 14.65 40.01 33.24
C ASN A 197 13.97 40.88 34.31
N LEU A 198 12.64 40.73 34.48
CA LEU A 198 11.89 41.43 35.54
C LEU A 198 12.33 41.01 36.94
N LEU A 199 12.56 39.71 37.18
CA LEU A 199 13.05 39.20 38.46
C LEU A 199 14.46 39.73 38.78
N LEU A 200 15.34 39.79 37.79
CA LEU A 200 16.69 40.34 37.97
C LEU A 200 16.67 41.85 38.22
N GLN A 201 15.79 42.60 37.54
CA GLN A 201 15.58 44.02 37.82
C GLN A 201 15.05 44.29 39.23
N ALA A 202 14.12 43.47 39.72
CA ALA A 202 13.63 43.55 41.10
C ALA A 202 14.76 43.24 42.11
N ALA A 203 15.57 42.21 41.83
CA ALA A 203 16.71 41.87 42.68
C ALA A 203 17.75 43.00 42.78
N ASP A 204 18.00 43.71 41.67
CA ASP A 204 18.96 44.83 41.61
C ASP A 204 18.48 46.03 42.44
N GLN A 205 17.18 46.36 42.37
CA GLN A 205 16.58 47.45 43.15
C GLN A 205 16.57 47.18 44.67
N GLU A 206 16.46 45.92 45.07
CA GLU A 206 16.36 45.51 46.47
C GLU A 206 17.68 45.03 47.08
N TRP A 207 18.78 45.12 46.32
CA TRP A 207 20.06 44.49 46.66
C TRP A 207 20.61 44.93 48.02
N ASP A 208 20.58 46.25 48.28
CA ASP A 208 21.08 46.85 49.52
C ASP A 208 19.99 47.01 50.59
N SER A 209 18.73 47.22 50.18
CA SER A 209 17.61 47.52 51.09
C SER A 209 17.00 46.27 51.72
N THR A 210 16.82 45.20 50.93
CA THR A 210 16.23 43.93 51.37
C THR A 210 16.98 42.73 50.76
N PRO A 211 18.21 42.44 51.24
CA PRO A 211 19.10 41.45 50.62
C PRO A 211 18.51 40.03 50.56
N THR A 212 17.63 39.68 51.51
CA THR A 212 16.97 38.37 51.56
C THR A 212 15.95 38.21 50.43
N GLN A 213 15.20 39.26 50.08
CA GLN A 213 14.22 39.25 48.99
C GLN A 213 14.93 39.27 47.63
N ALA A 214 15.97 40.11 47.47
CA ALA A 214 16.82 40.14 46.28
C ALA A 214 17.42 38.75 45.96
N ARG A 215 17.94 38.03 46.97
CA ARG A 215 18.41 36.64 46.80
C ARG A 215 17.29 35.66 46.40
N GLY A 216 16.05 35.89 46.85
CA GLY A 216 14.86 35.15 46.44
C GLY A 216 14.59 35.32 44.94
N HIS A 217 14.56 36.57 44.46
CA HIS A 217 14.37 36.88 43.05
C HIS A 217 15.45 36.29 42.14
N VAL A 218 16.73 36.33 42.55
CA VAL A 218 17.83 35.67 41.81
C VAL A 218 17.65 34.16 41.72
N ARG A 219 17.25 33.51 42.82
CA ARG A 219 16.98 32.06 42.83
C ARG A 219 15.82 31.68 41.91
N GLN A 220 14.78 32.53 41.87
CA GLN A 220 13.62 32.33 41.02
C GLN A 220 13.99 32.52 39.53
N ALA A 221 14.74 33.57 39.19
CA ALA A 221 15.27 33.75 37.84
C ALA A 221 16.14 32.56 37.39
N ALA A 222 16.99 32.04 38.28
CA ALA A 222 17.79 30.86 38.00
C ALA A 222 16.95 29.57 37.83
N ALA A 223 15.81 29.46 38.50
CA ALA A 223 14.87 28.35 38.30
C ALA A 223 14.20 28.44 36.91
N THR A 224 13.66 29.62 36.56
CA THR A 224 13.08 29.89 35.24
C THR A 224 14.07 29.63 34.10
N ALA A 225 15.35 29.98 34.28
CA ALA A 225 16.41 29.69 33.31
C ALA A 225 16.59 28.19 33.06
N ARG A 226 16.59 27.38 34.13
CA ARG A 226 16.72 25.92 34.03
C ARG A 226 15.50 25.29 33.36
N GLU A 227 14.31 25.80 33.66
CA GLU A 227 13.04 25.35 33.06
C GLU A 227 13.02 25.64 31.56
N ASN A 228 13.31 26.88 31.14
CA ASN A 228 13.39 27.26 29.72
C ASN A 228 14.45 26.44 28.97
N LEU A 229 15.61 26.19 29.57
CA LEU A 229 16.64 25.36 28.95
C LEU A 229 16.20 23.90 28.79
N ALA A 230 15.52 23.35 29.80
CA ALA A 230 14.96 22.01 29.72
C ALA A 230 13.87 21.91 28.64
N GLU A 231 13.05 22.95 28.48
CA GLU A 231 12.02 23.07 27.46
C GLU A 231 12.59 23.17 26.04
N ALA A 232 13.56 24.06 25.82
CA ALA A 232 14.30 24.16 24.55
C ALA A 232 14.93 22.82 24.16
N ARG A 233 15.54 22.11 25.12
CA ARG A 233 16.12 20.77 24.89
C ARG A 233 15.06 19.72 24.55
N ARG A 234 13.86 19.78 25.15
CA ARG A 234 12.73 18.91 24.81
C ARG A 234 12.27 19.16 23.37
N PHE A 235 12.16 20.42 22.96
CA PHE A 235 11.76 20.77 21.60
C PHE A 235 12.77 20.33 20.54
N VAL A 236 14.07 20.57 20.76
CA VAL A 236 15.13 20.10 19.85
C VAL A 236 15.14 18.58 19.73
N ARG A 237 14.91 17.85 20.84
CA ARG A 237 14.80 16.38 20.80
C ARG A 237 13.49 15.88 20.19
N GLY A 238 12.40 16.64 20.29
CA GLY A 238 11.13 16.32 19.62
C GLY A 238 11.14 16.58 18.12
N LEU A 239 11.99 17.51 17.66
CA LEU A 239 12.23 17.85 16.26
C LEU A 239 13.31 16.97 15.61
N ALA A 240 14.27 16.47 16.38
CA ALA A 240 15.15 15.40 15.95
C ALA A 240 14.35 14.10 15.95
N SER A 241 13.99 13.60 14.78
CA SER A 241 13.43 12.25 14.65
C SER A 241 14.38 11.29 15.39
N PRO A 242 13.97 10.60 16.47
CA PRO A 242 14.82 9.56 17.03
C PRO A 242 14.81 8.44 16.03
N ALA A 243 15.88 8.41 15.24
CA ALA A 243 16.40 7.31 14.46
C ALA A 243 15.81 5.94 14.87
N LEU A 244 14.73 5.56 14.19
CA LEU A 244 14.54 4.18 13.78
C LEU A 244 15.49 3.95 12.58
N ASP A 245 16.79 4.11 12.81
CA ASP A 245 17.82 3.73 11.84
C ASP A 245 17.87 2.20 11.84
N ASN A 246 17.01 1.56 11.04
CA ASN A 246 16.96 0.11 10.79
C ASN A 246 16.84 -0.81 12.02
N ALA A 247 16.53 -0.27 13.20
CA ALA A 247 16.44 -1.02 14.45
C ALA A 247 15.00 -1.08 14.94
N SER A 248 14.57 -2.25 15.42
CA SER A 248 13.21 -2.46 15.90
C SER A 248 12.88 -1.58 17.12
N LEU A 249 11.59 -1.27 17.35
CA LEU A 249 11.12 -0.59 18.56
C LEU A 249 11.66 -1.27 19.84
N THR A 250 11.71 -2.60 19.84
CA THR A 250 12.25 -3.40 20.95
C THR A 250 13.72 -3.05 21.24
N ASP A 251 14.55 -2.91 20.20
CA ASP A 251 15.95 -2.54 20.35
C ASP A 251 16.11 -1.08 20.81
N ALA A 252 15.26 -0.19 20.29
CA ALA A 252 15.26 1.21 20.71
C ALA A 252 14.91 1.37 22.19
N LEU A 253 13.86 0.67 22.68
CA LEU A 253 13.47 0.66 24.10
C LEU A 253 14.54 0.02 24.98
N ARG A 254 15.17 -1.07 24.52
CA ARG A 254 16.27 -1.72 25.25
C ARG A 254 17.46 -0.77 25.42
N ARG A 255 17.86 -0.07 24.35
CA ARG A 255 18.93 0.94 24.40
C ARG A 255 18.56 2.11 25.31
N LEU A 256 17.31 2.55 25.26
CA LEU A 256 16.80 3.63 26.10
C LEU A 256 16.86 3.27 27.59
N CYS A 257 16.41 2.08 27.96
CA CYS A 257 16.46 1.62 29.36
C CYS A 257 17.91 1.51 29.85
N ALA A 258 18.79 0.93 29.04
CA ALA A 258 20.22 0.83 29.36
C ALA A 258 20.89 2.21 29.49
N ALA A 259 20.48 3.21 28.69
CA ALA A 259 20.97 4.57 28.81
C ALA A 259 20.46 5.25 30.09
N ALA A 260 19.18 5.06 30.43
CA ALA A 260 18.60 5.59 31.66
C ALA A 260 19.30 5.04 32.91
N GLU A 261 19.59 3.73 32.94
CA GLU A 261 20.35 3.09 34.01
C GLU A 261 21.76 3.66 34.13
N ARG A 262 22.50 3.81 33.02
CA ARG A 262 23.84 4.42 33.03
C ARG A 262 23.84 5.88 33.51
N ASP A 263 22.86 6.66 33.09
CA ASP A 263 22.78 8.09 33.40
C ASP A 263 22.41 8.37 34.86
N THR A 264 21.71 7.44 35.52
CA THR A 264 21.10 7.67 36.84
C THR A 264 21.62 6.74 37.94
N GLY A 265 22.23 5.61 37.58
CA GLY A 265 22.56 4.53 38.52
C GLY A 265 21.33 3.74 39.01
N LEU A 266 20.13 4.05 38.51
CA LEU A 266 18.88 3.37 38.87
C LEU A 266 18.72 2.09 38.02
N PRO A 267 18.50 0.91 38.63
CA PRO A 267 18.19 -0.30 37.87
C PRO A 267 16.90 -0.14 37.05
N VAL A 268 16.99 -0.30 35.72
CA VAL A 268 15.85 -0.23 34.81
C VAL A 268 15.68 -1.56 34.06
N ARG A 269 14.66 -2.34 34.41
CA ARG A 269 14.39 -3.63 33.76
C ARG A 269 13.51 -3.45 32.52
N PHE A 270 13.96 -3.96 31.38
CA PHE A 270 13.14 -4.02 30.16
C PHE A 270 12.68 -5.45 29.87
N THR A 271 11.37 -5.63 29.66
CA THR A 271 10.75 -6.93 29.35
C THR A 271 9.89 -6.83 28.09
N VAL A 272 9.90 -7.87 27.26
CA VAL A 272 8.98 -8.01 26.12
C VAL A 272 8.14 -9.25 26.33
N ALA A 273 6.82 -9.13 26.16
CA ALA A 273 5.86 -10.21 26.27
C ALA A 273 5.05 -10.35 24.97
N GLY A 274 4.66 -11.57 24.64
CA GLY A 274 3.90 -11.88 23.41
C GLY A 274 4.77 -12.07 22.17
N ARG A 275 4.11 -12.31 21.02
CA ARG A 275 4.78 -12.50 19.73
C ARG A 275 5.00 -11.14 19.08
N VAL A 276 6.26 -10.77 18.85
CA VAL A 276 6.61 -9.51 18.18
C VAL A 276 5.98 -9.45 16.79
N VAL A 277 5.22 -8.39 16.53
CA VAL A 277 4.62 -8.09 15.23
C VAL A 277 5.11 -6.73 14.73
N PRO A 278 5.20 -6.51 13.40
CA PRO A 278 5.48 -5.20 12.85
C PRO A 278 4.41 -4.19 13.25
N LEU A 279 4.83 -3.00 13.67
CA LEU A 279 3.93 -1.91 14.03
C LEU A 279 3.98 -0.83 12.94
N GLY A 280 2.90 -0.05 12.82
CA GLY A 280 2.95 1.19 12.03
C GLY A 280 3.98 2.15 12.62
N VAL A 281 4.72 2.85 11.75
CA VAL A 281 5.80 3.77 12.15
C VAL A 281 5.33 4.80 13.20
N ASP A 282 4.10 5.30 13.07
CA ASP A 282 3.52 6.25 14.03
C ASP A 282 3.33 5.64 15.43
N ASN A 283 2.93 4.36 15.51
CA ASN A 283 2.80 3.63 16.78
C ASN A 283 4.19 3.42 17.42
N GLU A 284 5.20 3.04 16.63
CA GLU A 284 6.57 2.86 17.13
C GLU A 284 7.14 4.15 17.71
N ILE A 285 7.00 5.27 16.97
CA ILE A 285 7.46 6.59 17.41
C ILE A 285 6.70 7.02 18.68
N ALA A 286 5.38 6.81 18.74
CA ALA A 286 4.58 7.18 19.89
C ALA A 286 5.00 6.43 21.16
N LEU A 287 5.11 5.10 21.09
CA LEU A 287 5.54 4.26 22.22
C LEU A 287 6.95 4.62 22.69
N LEU A 288 7.89 4.82 21.76
CA LEU A 288 9.25 5.23 22.11
C LEU A 288 9.26 6.59 22.83
N ARG A 289 8.48 7.57 22.35
CA ARG A 289 8.37 8.89 23.00
C ARG A 289 7.73 8.82 24.38
N VAL A 290 6.71 7.97 24.56
CA VAL A 290 6.09 7.73 25.86
C VAL A 290 7.13 7.17 26.84
N ALA A 291 7.88 6.13 26.45
CA ALA A 291 8.93 5.55 27.29
C ALA A 291 10.00 6.58 27.66
N GLN A 292 10.43 7.41 26.70
CA GLN A 292 11.40 8.49 26.95
C GLN A 292 10.88 9.52 27.95
N GLY A 293 9.62 9.95 27.79
CA GLY A 293 8.96 10.89 28.69
C GLY A 293 8.85 10.33 30.10
N ALA A 294 8.39 9.08 30.22
CA ALA A 294 8.21 8.39 31.48
C ALA A 294 9.55 8.22 32.23
N LEU A 295 10.58 7.65 31.60
CA LEU A 295 11.90 7.49 32.22
C LEU A 295 12.56 8.83 32.57
N ALA A 296 12.31 9.88 31.78
CA ALA A 296 12.79 11.21 32.11
C ALA A 296 12.06 11.84 33.31
N ASN A 297 10.79 11.45 33.56
CA ASN A 297 10.04 11.82 34.75
C ASN A 297 10.53 11.04 35.98
N VAL A 298 10.77 9.73 35.85
CA VAL A 298 11.38 8.91 36.91
C VAL A 298 12.67 9.57 37.41
N ARG A 299 13.57 9.90 36.48
CA ARG A 299 14.85 10.55 36.80
C ARG A 299 14.68 11.89 37.52
N ARG A 300 13.70 12.70 37.13
CA ARG A 300 13.55 14.08 37.63
C ARG A 300 12.74 14.16 38.93
N HIS A 301 11.80 13.25 39.13
CA HIS A 301 10.74 13.43 40.12
C HIS A 301 10.56 12.25 41.06
N ALA A 302 10.80 11.00 40.62
CA ALA A 302 10.34 9.83 41.37
C ALA A 302 11.15 9.53 42.64
N ARG A 303 12.45 9.86 42.68
CA ARG A 303 13.37 9.34 43.74
C ARG A 303 13.24 7.82 43.96
N ALA A 304 12.97 7.09 42.87
CA ALA A 304 12.76 5.65 42.88
C ALA A 304 14.06 4.87 43.17
N HIS A 305 13.90 3.61 43.57
CA HIS A 305 15.00 2.65 43.75
C HIS A 305 15.08 1.63 42.61
N ARG A 306 14.00 1.44 41.84
CA ARG A 306 13.96 0.66 40.60
C ARG A 306 12.88 1.17 39.65
N SER A 307 13.05 0.87 38.38
CA SER A 307 12.02 1.07 37.36
C SER A 307 11.92 -0.13 36.43
N ALA A 308 10.74 -0.33 35.84
CA ALA A 308 10.49 -1.37 34.86
C ALA A 308 9.76 -0.80 33.64
N VAL A 309 10.13 -1.28 32.45
CA VAL A 309 9.45 -1.02 31.19
C VAL A 309 9.06 -2.36 30.58
N THR A 310 7.78 -2.53 30.28
CA THR A 310 7.24 -3.75 29.68
C THR A 310 6.56 -3.40 28.37
N LEU A 311 6.93 -4.08 27.29
CA LEU A 311 6.26 -4.00 26.00
C LEU A 311 5.53 -5.31 25.74
N THR A 312 4.21 -5.28 25.64
CA THR A 312 3.36 -6.45 25.45
C THR A 312 2.67 -6.40 24.09
N TYR A 313 2.90 -7.42 23.27
CA TYR A 313 2.20 -7.61 22.00
C TYR A 313 1.01 -8.55 22.21
N GLY A 314 -0.19 -8.00 22.24
CA GLY A 314 -1.45 -8.75 22.24
C GLY A 314 -1.92 -9.11 20.84
N ASP A 315 -3.13 -9.68 20.75
CA ASP A 315 -3.73 -10.06 19.46
C ASP A 315 -4.28 -8.84 18.70
N GLU A 316 -4.86 -7.86 19.40
CA GLU A 316 -5.50 -6.67 18.80
C GLU A 316 -4.81 -5.35 19.14
N GLU A 317 -3.93 -5.33 20.14
CA GLU A 317 -3.27 -4.12 20.62
C GLU A 317 -1.83 -4.38 21.09
N VAL A 318 -1.03 -3.32 21.09
CA VAL A 318 0.29 -3.28 21.72
C VAL A 318 0.21 -2.38 22.95
N MET A 319 0.74 -2.87 24.07
CA MET A 319 0.76 -2.15 25.34
C MET A 319 2.18 -1.84 25.78
N LEU A 320 2.39 -0.64 26.31
CA LEU A 320 3.61 -0.21 26.96
C LEU A 320 3.32 0.21 28.39
N ASP A 321 3.94 -0.49 29.33
CA ASP A 321 3.85 -0.21 30.76
C ASP A 321 5.18 0.33 31.27
N VAL A 322 5.15 1.44 31.99
CA VAL A 322 6.32 2.00 32.69
C VAL A 322 5.98 2.17 34.16
N TYR A 323 6.77 1.52 35.01
CA TYR A 323 6.59 1.52 36.46
C TYR A 323 7.85 2.04 37.17
N ASP A 324 7.65 2.77 38.26
CA ASP A 324 8.67 3.10 39.25
C ASP A 324 8.14 2.96 40.68
N ASP A 325 9.04 2.63 41.62
CA ASP A 325 8.73 2.52 43.05
C ASP A 325 9.07 3.79 43.84
N GLY A 326 8.95 4.95 43.18
CA GLY A 326 9.28 6.24 43.75
C GLY A 326 8.25 6.78 44.74
N THR A 327 8.37 8.07 45.03
CA THR A 327 7.49 8.78 45.98
C THR A 327 6.07 9.01 45.47
N GLY A 328 5.77 8.63 44.21
CA GLY A 328 4.49 8.88 43.56
C GLY A 328 4.04 10.35 43.60
N PHE A 329 2.82 10.60 43.17
CA PHE A 329 2.16 11.90 43.21
C PHE A 329 0.64 11.75 43.20
N ASP A 330 -0.09 12.82 43.52
CA ASP A 330 -1.54 12.86 43.31
C ASP A 330 -1.85 13.23 41.85
N PRO A 331 -2.43 12.30 41.04
CA PRO A 331 -2.73 12.54 39.64
C PRO A 331 -3.75 13.65 39.40
N ALA A 332 -4.60 13.96 40.39
CA ALA A 332 -5.61 15.02 40.30
C ALA A 332 -4.99 16.42 40.42
N VAL A 333 -3.85 16.54 41.11
CA VAL A 333 -3.16 17.82 41.38
C VAL A 333 -2.02 18.07 40.39
N ALA A 334 -1.39 17.01 39.87
CA ALA A 334 -0.27 17.11 38.94
C ALA A 334 -0.71 17.30 37.47
N SER A 335 -1.04 18.53 37.08
CA SER A 335 -1.32 18.91 35.68
C SER A 335 -0.05 19.32 34.93
N GLY A 336 0.87 18.38 34.70
CA GLY A 336 2.06 18.64 33.89
C GLY A 336 1.78 18.63 32.39
N PHE A 337 2.27 19.62 31.64
CA PHE A 337 2.20 19.69 30.16
C PHE A 337 2.62 18.37 29.47
N GLY A 338 3.53 17.61 30.07
CA GLY A 338 4.01 16.33 29.54
C GLY A 338 2.97 15.20 29.56
N LEU A 339 2.07 15.14 30.55
CA LEU A 339 1.07 14.07 30.66
C LEU A 339 -0.14 14.35 29.76
N THR A 340 -0.53 15.61 29.63
CA THR A 340 -1.58 16.04 28.68
C THR A 340 -1.17 15.75 27.23
N GLY A 341 0.07 16.12 26.85
CA GLY A 341 0.58 15.84 25.50
C GLY A 341 0.72 14.35 25.17
N ILE A 342 0.97 13.49 26.17
CA ILE A 342 0.95 12.02 25.99
C ILE A 342 -0.48 11.55 25.70
N ARG A 343 -1.47 11.99 26.49
CA ARG A 343 -2.88 11.59 26.31
C ARG A 343 -3.41 12.00 24.93
N GLU A 344 -3.17 13.24 24.51
CA GLU A 344 -3.63 13.74 23.21
C GLU A 344 -3.01 12.96 22.04
N ARG A 345 -1.70 12.68 22.11
CA ARG A 345 -0.98 11.95 21.06
C ARG A 345 -1.47 10.50 20.94
N ILE A 346 -1.67 9.82 22.05
CA ILE A 346 -2.15 8.43 22.04
C ILE A 346 -3.61 8.36 21.61
N ALA A 347 -4.46 9.28 22.05
CA ALA A 347 -5.85 9.37 21.59
C ALA A 347 -5.95 9.57 20.07
N HIS A 348 -5.05 10.38 19.47
CA HIS A 348 -5.01 10.58 18.02
C HIS A 348 -4.73 9.29 17.23
N LEU A 349 -3.99 8.35 17.82
CA LEU A 349 -3.70 7.04 17.24
C LEU A 349 -4.77 5.99 17.57
N GLY A 350 -5.84 6.37 18.28
CA GLY A 350 -6.91 5.48 18.70
C GLY A 350 -6.56 4.61 19.91
N GLY A 351 -5.54 4.99 20.68
CA GLY A 351 -5.13 4.30 21.89
C GLY A 351 -5.68 4.89 23.19
N THR A 352 -5.30 4.28 24.30
CA THR A 352 -5.64 4.75 25.65
C THR A 352 -4.42 4.93 26.54
N VAL A 353 -4.54 5.80 27.54
CA VAL A 353 -3.49 6.07 28.53
C VAL A 353 -4.10 6.03 29.92
N THR A 354 -3.51 5.21 30.79
CA THR A 354 -3.87 5.10 32.20
C THR A 354 -2.65 5.45 33.05
N ILE A 355 -2.86 6.26 34.08
CA ILE A 355 -1.81 6.63 35.03
C ILE A 355 -2.33 6.34 36.43
N GLU A 356 -1.60 5.50 37.14
CA GLU A 356 -1.86 5.16 38.53
C GLU A 356 -0.68 5.65 39.38
N SER A 357 -0.96 6.53 40.34
CA SER A 357 0.04 7.01 41.28
C SER A 357 -0.64 7.46 42.55
N ALA A 358 0.04 7.24 43.68
CA ALA A 358 -0.33 7.80 44.97
C ALA A 358 0.94 8.20 45.72
N PRO A 359 0.90 9.26 46.55
CA PRO A 359 2.04 9.65 47.38
C PRO A 359 2.55 8.48 48.23
N GLY A 360 3.79 8.05 47.99
CA GLY A 360 4.47 6.94 48.67
C GLY A 360 4.36 5.58 47.99
N GLU A 361 3.56 5.43 46.93
CA GLU A 361 3.29 4.12 46.28
C GLU A 361 3.91 3.96 44.88
N GLY A 362 4.64 4.98 44.40
CA GLY A 362 5.26 4.98 43.08
C GLY A 362 4.33 5.46 41.97
N THR A 363 4.70 5.17 40.72
CA THR A 363 3.92 5.56 39.53
C THR A 363 3.90 4.42 38.53
N ALA A 364 2.72 4.13 37.97
CA ALA A 364 2.52 3.28 36.80
C ALA A 364 1.86 4.07 35.67
N LEU A 365 2.47 4.03 34.48
CA LEU A 365 1.92 4.57 33.24
C LEU A 365 1.71 3.40 32.27
N ALA A 366 0.46 3.16 31.90
CA ALA A 366 0.07 2.16 30.91
C ALA A 366 -0.47 2.86 29.65
N VAL A 367 0.00 2.44 28.48
CA VAL A 367 -0.44 2.95 27.18
C VAL A 367 -0.79 1.78 26.27
N SER A 368 -1.96 1.81 25.65
CA SER A 368 -2.37 0.84 24.63
C SER A 368 -2.53 1.52 23.26
N LEU A 369 -2.16 0.83 22.19
CA LEU A 369 -2.39 1.24 20.81
C LEU A 369 -2.91 0.08 19.98
N PRO A 370 -3.91 0.29 19.11
CA PRO A 370 -4.46 -0.77 18.28
C PRO A 370 -3.42 -1.25 17.24
N LEU A 371 -3.34 -2.56 17.06
CA LEU A 371 -2.62 -3.21 15.97
C LEU A 371 -3.47 -3.12 14.70
N ARG A 372 -3.50 -1.94 14.08
CA ARG A 372 -4.09 -1.84 12.73
C ARG A 372 -3.19 -2.59 11.77
N GLU A 373 -3.77 -3.53 11.00
CA GLU A 373 -3.06 -4.21 9.91
C GLU A 373 -2.32 -3.15 9.08
N ALA A 374 -1.00 -3.27 9.00
CA ALA A 374 -0.19 -2.53 8.05
C ALA A 374 -0.71 -2.89 6.66
N ARG A 375 -1.49 -1.99 6.07
CA ARG A 375 -2.02 -2.13 4.71
C ARG A 375 -0.95 -1.84 3.67
#